data_AF-A0A7I9YH76-F1
#
_entry.id   AF-A0A7I9YH76-F1
#
_cell.length_a   1.000
_cell.length_b   1.000
_cell.length_c   1.000
_cell.angle_alpha   90.00
_cell.angle_beta   90.00
_cell.angle_gamma   90.00
#
_symmetry.space_group_name_H-M   'P 1'
#
loop_
_entity.id
_entity.type
_entity.pdbx_description
1 polymer ?
#
loop_
_entity_poly.entity_id
_entity_poly.type
_entity_poly.pdbx_seq_one_letter_code
_entity_poly.pdbx_strand_id
1 'polypeptide(L)'
;MAHSIGPFRTHPGAAGPPLDGASTERFALARQPHVPARRDPPARNQRTRRTVDLSPATHRALDIWQRQAADRLGVARVTGQEVISALIEQLLTDPRLSAQITRVVQARRTQG
;
A
#
# COMPACT_ATOMS: atom_id res chain seq x y z
N MET A 1 27.75 -41.69 -8.56
CA MET A 1 26.79 -41.39 -9.66
C MET A 1 26.55 -39.90 -9.62
N ALA A 2 27.10 -39.17 -10.59
CA ALA A 2 27.14 -37.71 -10.62
C ALA A 2 26.08 -37.21 -11.60
N HIS A 3 25.14 -36.38 -11.15
CA HIS A 3 24.14 -35.75 -12.02
C HIS A 3 24.33 -34.24 -11.95
N SER A 4 24.98 -33.69 -12.98
CA SER A 4 25.13 -32.25 -13.20
C SER A 4 23.88 -31.72 -13.90
N ILE A 5 23.27 -30.66 -13.35
CA ILE A 5 22.13 -29.97 -13.95
C ILE A 5 22.63 -28.58 -14.36
N GLY A 6 22.83 -28.37 -15.66
CA GLY A 6 23.22 -27.09 -16.23
C GLY A 6 22.02 -26.13 -16.38
N PRO A 7 22.23 -24.81 -16.35
CA PRO A 7 21.15 -23.83 -16.48
C PRO A 7 20.76 -23.58 -17.94
N PHE A 8 19.46 -23.57 -18.19
CA PHE A 8 18.82 -23.13 -19.43
C PHE A 8 18.98 -21.62 -19.60
N ARG A 9 19.52 -21.17 -20.74
CA ARG A 9 19.57 -19.74 -21.11
C ARG A 9 18.92 -19.47 -22.46
N THR A 10 17.99 -18.53 -22.39
CA THR A 10 17.18 -17.81 -23.37
C THR A 10 17.89 -17.42 -24.66
N HIS A 11 17.20 -17.64 -25.80
CA HIS A 11 17.45 -16.96 -27.06
C HIS A 11 16.38 -15.87 -27.24
N PRO A 12 16.76 -14.63 -27.55
CA PRO A 12 15.91 -13.78 -28.37
C PRO A 12 16.64 -13.43 -29.67
N GLY A 13 16.06 -13.89 -30.77
CA GLY A 13 16.38 -13.40 -32.10
C GLY A 13 15.78 -12.00 -32.33
N ALA A 14 16.40 -11.27 -33.25
CA ALA A 14 15.78 -10.47 -34.31
C ALA A 14 16.80 -9.42 -34.77
N ALA A 15 17.63 -9.79 -35.74
CA ALA A 15 18.34 -8.84 -36.57
C ALA A 15 17.33 -8.23 -37.55
N GLY A 16 17.03 -6.94 -37.40
CA GLY A 16 16.26 -6.18 -38.38
C GLY A 16 17.13 -5.82 -39.59
N PRO A 17 16.58 -5.80 -40.82
CA PRO A 17 17.27 -5.27 -41.99
C PRO A 17 17.20 -3.72 -42.04
N PRO A 18 18.16 -3.04 -42.69
CA PRO A 18 18.25 -1.58 -42.71
C PRO A 18 17.40 -0.94 -43.82
N LEU A 19 16.72 0.14 -43.43
CA LEU A 19 16.52 1.44 -44.10
C LEU A 19 16.64 1.48 -45.65
N ASP A 20 15.51 1.70 -46.34
CA ASP A 20 15.49 2.37 -47.64
C ASP A 20 14.27 3.31 -47.75
N GLY A 21 14.45 4.40 -48.48
CA GLY A 21 13.80 5.68 -48.26
C GLY A 21 12.42 5.88 -48.87
N ALA A 22 11.72 6.91 -48.38
CA ALA A 22 10.84 7.76 -49.16
C ALA A 22 10.38 8.95 -48.31
N SER A 23 10.98 10.11 -48.56
CA SER A 23 10.36 11.40 -48.26
C SER A 23 9.07 11.52 -49.08
N THR A 24 7.95 11.75 -48.41
CA THR A 24 6.78 12.40 -49.02
C THR A 24 6.13 13.27 -47.97
N GLU A 25 6.52 14.53 -48.03
CA GLU A 25 5.87 15.65 -47.37
C GLU A 25 4.49 15.84 -48.02
N ARG A 26 3.44 15.42 -47.32
CA ARG A 26 2.06 15.83 -47.63
C ARG A 26 1.65 16.91 -46.63
N PHE A 27 1.72 18.13 -47.12
CA PHE A 27 1.38 19.36 -46.41
C PHE A 27 -0.05 19.36 -45.86
N ALA A 28 -0.13 19.72 -44.58
CA ALA A 28 -1.16 20.49 -43.90
C ALA A 28 -2.64 20.18 -44.13
N LEU A 29 -3.28 19.55 -43.14
CA LEU A 29 -4.61 19.99 -42.71
C LEU A 29 -4.76 19.90 -41.18
N ALA A 30 -5.21 21.01 -40.60
CA ALA A 30 -5.76 21.17 -39.27
C ALA A 30 -4.83 20.86 -38.08
N ARG A 31 -4.11 21.90 -37.68
CA ARG A 31 -3.72 22.16 -36.29
C ARG A 31 -5.01 22.13 -35.43
N GLN A 32 -5.42 20.96 -34.95
CA GLN A 32 -6.40 20.88 -33.88
C GLN A 32 -5.64 21.16 -32.57
N PRO A 33 -5.92 22.26 -31.85
CA PRO A 33 -5.56 22.30 -30.45
C PRO A 33 -6.44 21.26 -29.77
N HIS A 34 -5.94 20.03 -29.61
CA HIS A 34 -6.46 19.19 -28.57
C HIS A 34 -6.11 19.91 -27.26
N VAL A 35 -7.01 20.73 -26.76
CA VAL A 35 -7.04 20.95 -25.33
C VAL A 35 -7.32 19.57 -24.75
N PRO A 36 -6.38 18.92 -24.03
CA PRO A 36 -6.79 17.79 -23.24
C PRO A 36 -7.85 18.35 -22.30
N ALA A 37 -9.10 17.92 -22.48
CA ALA A 37 -10.14 18.14 -21.51
C ALA A 37 -9.52 17.72 -20.18
N ARG A 38 -9.21 18.71 -19.34
CA ARG A 38 -8.60 18.51 -18.04
C ARG A 38 -9.67 17.79 -17.25
N ARG A 39 -9.70 16.46 -17.36
CA ARG A 39 -10.42 15.62 -16.42
C ARG A 39 -9.78 15.96 -15.10
N ASP A 40 -10.47 16.76 -14.29
CA ASP A 40 -10.14 16.89 -12.88
C ASP A 40 -9.91 15.46 -12.38
N PRO A 41 -8.69 15.12 -11.93
CA PRO A 41 -8.45 13.79 -11.41
C PRO A 41 -9.47 13.59 -10.29
N PRO A 42 -10.20 12.46 -10.26
CA PRO A 42 -11.21 12.22 -9.24
C PRO A 42 -10.55 12.50 -7.90
N ALA A 43 -11.13 13.43 -7.14
CA ALA A 43 -10.57 13.98 -5.92
C ALA A 43 -9.94 12.84 -5.13
N ARG A 44 -8.60 12.75 -5.20
CA ARG A 44 -7.87 11.59 -4.70
C ARG A 44 -8.12 11.60 -3.21
N ASN A 45 -8.99 10.69 -2.76
CA ASN A 45 -9.44 10.60 -1.38
C ASN A 45 -8.20 10.66 -0.49
N GLN A 46 -7.97 11.81 0.15
CA GLN A 46 -6.66 12.13 0.68
C GLN A 46 -6.50 11.33 1.97
N ARG A 47 -5.87 10.16 1.86
CA ARG A 47 -5.70 9.25 3.00
C ARG A 47 -4.68 9.86 3.96
N THR A 48 -5.16 10.33 5.11
CA THR A 48 -4.29 10.77 6.22
C THR A 48 -3.58 9.57 6.83
N ARG A 49 -2.24 9.60 6.87
CA ARG A 49 -1.41 8.57 7.50
C ARG A 49 -1.03 8.99 8.92
N ARG A 50 -1.20 8.09 9.89
CA ARG A 50 -0.68 8.22 11.24
C ARG A 50 0.29 7.08 11.53
N THR A 51 1.44 7.39 12.10
CA THR A 51 2.45 6.42 12.52
C THR A 51 2.51 6.41 14.03
N VAL A 52 2.71 5.23 14.62
CA VAL A 52 2.85 5.05 16.07
C VAL A 52 4.13 4.29 16.33
N ASP A 53 4.98 4.84 17.20
CA ASP A 53 6.19 4.17 17.64
C ASP A 53 5.83 3.12 18.70
N LEU A 54 6.22 1.88 18.43
CA LEU A 54 6.01 0.75 19.32
C LEU A 54 7.36 0.17 19.69
N SER A 55 7.53 -0.19 20.96
CA SER A 55 8.70 -0.97 21.36
C SER A 55 8.73 -2.33 20.61
N PRO A 56 9.91 -2.93 20.39
CA PRO A 56 9.99 -4.24 19.73
C PRO A 56 9.15 -5.32 20.44
N ALA A 57 9.08 -5.27 21.77
CA ALA A 57 8.27 -6.18 22.57
C ALA A 57 6.76 -5.98 22.32
N THR A 58 6.30 -4.73 22.29
CA THR A 58 4.89 -4.40 21.99
C THR A 58 4.51 -4.81 20.58
N HIS A 59 5.39 -4.58 19.60
CA HIS A 59 5.14 -5.00 18.21
C HIS A 59 5.00 -6.52 18.09
N ARG A 60 5.88 -7.29 18.76
CA ARG A 60 5.79 -8.75 18.79
C ARG A 60 4.51 -9.26 19.48
N ALA A 61 4.12 -8.63 20.59
CA ALA A 61 2.87 -8.98 21.28
C ALA A 61 1.65 -8.76 20.37
N LEU A 62 1.61 -7.65 19.62
CA LEU A 62 0.55 -7.37 18.65
C LEU A 62 0.50 -8.43 17.55
N ASP A 63 1.65 -8.76 16.95
CA ASP A 63 1.77 -9.75 15.88
C ASP A 63 1.30 -11.15 16.31
N ILE A 64 1.58 -11.55 17.55
CA ILE A 64 1.05 -12.80 18.13
C ILE A 64 -0.47 -12.72 18.28
N TRP A 65 -0.99 -11.63 18.86
CA TRP A 65 -2.43 -11.45 19.04
C TRP A 65 -3.18 -11.47 17.70
N GLN A 66 -2.61 -10.90 16.64
CA GLN A 66 -3.22 -10.87 15.30
C GLN A 66 -3.38 -12.26 14.69
N ARG A 67 -2.38 -13.12 14.84
CA ARG A 67 -2.49 -14.53 14.41
C ARG A 67 -3.62 -15.22 15.16
N GLN A 68 -3.63 -15.11 16.49
CA GLN A 68 -4.69 -15.70 17.30
C GLN A 68 -6.08 -15.14 16.98
N ALA A 69 -6.17 -13.85 16.65
CA ALA A 69 -7.42 -13.22 16.23
C ALA A 69 -7.87 -13.75 14.86
N ALA A 70 -6.95 -13.92 13.91
CA ALA A 70 -7.23 -14.51 12.61
C ALA A 70 -7.76 -15.95 12.76
N ASP A 71 -7.11 -16.75 13.61
CA ASP A 71 -7.54 -18.12 13.93
C ASP A 71 -8.96 -18.15 14.50
N ARG A 72 -9.28 -17.27 15.47
CA ARG A 72 -10.63 -17.19 16.07
C ARG A 72 -11.70 -16.72 15.09
N LEU A 73 -11.34 -15.83 14.16
CA LEU A 73 -12.26 -15.28 13.16
C LEU A 73 -12.39 -16.18 11.93
N GLY A 74 -11.54 -17.22 11.79
CA GLY A 74 -11.50 -18.07 10.61
C GLY A 74 -11.02 -17.36 9.35
N VAL A 75 -10.26 -16.26 9.49
CA VAL A 75 -9.73 -15.47 8.36
C VAL A 75 -8.25 -15.73 8.16
N ALA A 76 -7.76 -15.51 6.95
CA ALA A 76 -6.35 -15.77 6.62
C ALA A 76 -5.36 -14.85 7.37
N ARG A 77 -5.76 -13.61 7.67
CA ARG A 77 -4.92 -12.66 8.42
C ARG A 77 -5.76 -11.53 8.99
N VAL A 78 -5.28 -10.96 10.08
CA VAL A 78 -5.72 -9.68 10.64
C VAL A 78 -4.55 -8.72 10.57
N THR A 79 -4.68 -7.61 9.84
CA THR A 79 -3.58 -6.65 9.64
C THR A 79 -3.49 -5.62 10.76
N GLY A 80 -2.31 -5.01 10.95
CA GLY A 80 -2.11 -3.94 11.94
C GLY A 80 -3.01 -2.75 11.67
N GLN A 81 -3.23 -2.46 10.39
CA GLN A 81 -4.10 -1.38 9.97
C GLN A 81 -5.56 -1.62 10.37
N GLU A 82 -6.09 -2.83 10.21
CA GLU A 82 -7.46 -3.17 10.64
C GLU A 82 -7.61 -3.02 12.14
N VAL A 83 -6.64 -3.51 12.91
CA VAL A 83 -6.64 -3.39 14.37
C VAL A 83 -6.64 -1.92 14.79
N ILE A 84 -5.73 -1.10 14.24
CA ILE A 84 -5.63 0.32 14.59
C ILE A 84 -6.89 1.07 14.17
N SER A 85 -7.44 0.78 12.97
CA SER A 85 -8.64 1.46 12.49
C SER A 85 -9.85 1.13 13.37
N ALA A 86 -10.06 -0.15 13.70
CA ALA A 86 -11.13 -0.58 14.58
C ALA A 86 -11.00 -0.01 16.00
N LEU A 87 -9.76 0.11 16.52
CA LEU A 87 -9.53 0.74 17.82
C LEU A 87 -9.84 2.24 17.80
N ILE A 88 -9.51 2.94 16.72
CA ILE A 88 -9.84 4.37 16.57
C ILE A 88 -11.36 4.56 16.45
N GLU A 89 -12.03 3.76 15.64
CA GLU A 89 -13.49 3.84 15.48
C GLU A 89 -14.22 3.60 16.81
N GLN A 90 -13.79 2.57 17.57
CA GLN A 90 -14.32 2.32 18.91
C GLN A 90 -13.99 3.45 19.88
N LEU A 91 -12.78 4.01 19.85
CA LEU A 91 -12.40 5.13 20.72
C LEU A 91 -13.31 6.35 20.50
N LEU A 92 -13.73 6.59 19.26
CA LEU A 92 -14.56 7.73 18.89
C LEU A 92 -16.06 7.51 19.13
N THR A 93 -16.51 6.26 19.24
CA THR A 93 -17.94 5.91 19.35
C THR A 93 -18.34 5.40 20.74
N ASP A 94 -17.41 4.76 21.47
CA ASP A 94 -17.66 4.23 22.82
C ASP A 94 -17.15 5.19 23.92
N PRO A 95 -18.04 5.87 24.66
CA PRO A 95 -17.65 6.80 25.71
C PRO A 95 -16.91 6.12 26.88
N ARG A 96 -17.12 4.82 27.12
CA ARG A 96 -16.42 4.09 28.17
C ARG A 96 -14.96 3.87 27.80
N LEU A 97 -14.72 3.41 26.57
CA LEU A 97 -13.36 3.24 26.05
C LEU A 97 -12.62 4.59 26.00
N SER A 98 -13.29 5.66 25.55
CA SER A 98 -12.72 7.01 25.56
C SER A 98 -12.29 7.42 26.97
N ALA A 99 -13.18 7.31 27.97
CA ALA A 99 -12.87 7.66 29.35
C ALA A 99 -11.71 6.82 29.91
N GLN A 100 -11.66 5.53 29.61
CA GLN A 100 -10.57 4.64 30.02
C GLN A 100 -9.23 5.08 29.42
N ILE A 101 -9.19 5.34 28.11
CA ILE A 101 -7.96 5.78 27.44
C ILE A 101 -7.53 7.16 27.95
N THR A 102 -8.45 8.10 28.18
CA THR A 102 -8.13 9.39 28.81
C THR A 102 -7.42 9.23 30.15
N ARG A 103 -7.92 8.34 31.02
CA ARG A 103 -7.28 8.06 32.33
C ARG A 103 -5.89 7.48 32.17
N VAL A 104 -5.68 6.53 31.25
CA VAL A 104 -4.36 5.95 30.98
C VAL A 104 -3.38 7.01 30.47
N VAL A 105 -3.82 7.89 29.57
CA VAL A 105 -2.99 8.98 29.04
C VAL A 105 -2.63 9.98 30.14
N GLN A 106 -3.57 10.33 31.02
CA GLN A 106 -3.30 11.18 32.17
C GLN A 106 -2.26 10.57 33.11
N ALA A 107 -2.42 9.30 33.49
CA ALA A 107 -1.49 8.60 34.36
C ALA A 107 -0.05 8.58 33.81
N ARG A 108 0.11 8.39 32.49
CA ARG A 108 1.42 8.43 31.83
C ARG A 108 2.07 9.80 31.84
N ARG A 109 1.27 10.88 31.77
CA ARG A 109 1.78 12.26 31.80
C ARG A 109 2.18 12.70 33.20
N THR A 110 1.59 12.13 34.24
CA THR A 110 1.95 12.43 35.64
C THR A 110 3.14 11.62 36.13
N GLN A 111 3.54 10.57 35.41
CA GLN A 111 4.66 9.69 35.75
C GLN A 111 5.96 10.05 35.00
N GLY A 112 5.89 10.92 33.99
CA GLY A 112 7.04 11.49 33.29
C GLY A 112 7.33 12.90 33.78
#